data_AF-A0A850VMU7-F1
#
_entry.id   AF-A0A850VMU7-F1
#
_cell.length_a   1.000
_cell.length_b   1.000
_cell.length_c   1.000
_cell.angle_alpha   90.00
_cell.angle_beta   90.00
_cell.angle_gamma   90.00
#
_symmetry.space_group_name_H-M   'P 1'
#
loop_
_entity.id
_entity.type
_entity.pdbx_description
1 polymer ?
#
loop_
_entity_poly.entity_id
_entity_poly.type
_entity_poly.pdbx_seq_one_letter_code
_entity_poly.pdbx_strand_id
1 'polypeptide(L)'
;MLYFQLVIMAGTVLLAYYFECTDTFQVHSFFCQDGNLMKPYPGTEDESFISPLVLYCVLASTPTAIIFIGEISMYFIKSTRETLIIQEKTILTGECCYLNPLLRRIIRFIGVFAFGLFATDIFVNAGQVVTGNLAPYFLTVCKPNYTGNDCRAHHQFINNGNICTGDVEVIEKARRSFPSKHAALSIYSALYATV
;
A
#
# COMPACT_ATOMS: atom_id res chain seq x y z
N MET A 1 11.16 24.99 4.32
CA MET A 1 11.01 23.58 4.75
C MET A 1 9.84 22.85 4.10
N LEU A 2 8.60 23.38 4.10
CA LEU A 2 7.46 22.71 3.43
C LEU A 2 7.74 22.29 1.97
N TYR A 3 8.40 23.14 1.17
CA TYR A 3 8.77 22.85 -0.22
C TYR A 3 9.54 21.53 -0.40
N PHE A 4 10.57 21.29 0.42
CA PHE A 4 11.37 20.05 0.35
C PHE A 4 10.53 18.81 0.68
N GLN A 5 9.61 18.94 1.63
CA GLN A 5 8.70 17.87 2.02
C GLN A 5 7.68 17.55 0.90
N LEU A 6 7.20 18.57 0.18
CA LEU A 6 6.34 18.39 -1.00
C LEU A 6 7.08 17.74 -2.18
N VAL A 7 8.34 18.11 -2.42
CA VAL A 7 9.17 17.48 -3.49
C VAL A 7 9.42 16.00 -3.20
N ILE A 8 9.73 15.64 -1.94
CA ILE A 8 9.86 14.23 -1.53
C ILE A 8 8.54 13.48 -1.73
N MET A 9 7.41 14.05 -1.28
CA MET A 9 6.08 13.44 -1.46
C MET A 9 5.75 13.20 -2.93
N ALA A 10 5.99 14.18 -3.81
CA ALA A 10 5.78 14.03 -5.24
C ALA A 10 6.68 12.93 -5.84
N GLY A 11 7.94 12.87 -5.41
CA GLY A 11 8.89 11.83 -5.81
C GLY A 11 8.45 10.43 -5.39
N THR A 12 7.98 10.24 -4.15
CA THR A 12 7.49 8.93 -3.69
C THR A 12 6.18 8.52 -4.37
N VAL A 13 5.25 9.45 -4.61
CA VAL A 13 4.00 9.15 -5.33
C VAL A 13 4.32 8.73 -6.77
N LEU A 14 5.22 9.44 -7.45
CA LEU A 14 5.62 9.12 -8.83
C LEU A 14 6.37 7.78 -8.91
N LEU A 15 7.20 7.46 -7.91
CA LEU A 15 7.90 6.17 -7.82
C LEU A 15 6.94 5.00 -7.52
N ALA A 16 5.96 5.20 -6.62
CA ALA A 16 4.91 4.21 -6.34
C ALA A 16 4.09 3.92 -7.60
N TYR A 17 3.62 4.97 -8.29
CA TYR A 17 2.92 4.85 -9.57
C TYR A 17 3.75 4.11 -10.64
N TYR A 18 5.06 4.41 -10.74
CA TYR A 18 5.94 3.70 -11.66
C TYR A 18 6.04 2.20 -11.34
N PHE A 19 6.19 1.81 -10.07
CA PHE A 19 6.21 0.40 -9.67
C PHE A 19 4.86 -0.31 -9.86
N GLU A 20 3.74 0.38 -9.67
CA GLU A 20 2.40 -0.19 -9.87
C GLU A 20 2.04 -0.32 -11.36
N CYS A 21 2.60 0.51 -12.24
CA CYS A 21 2.32 0.51 -13.69
C CYS A 21 3.44 -0.07 -14.59
N THR A 22 4.53 -0.62 -14.04
CA THR A 22 5.61 -1.22 -14.87
C THR A 22 5.96 -2.66 -14.49
N ASP A 23 5.53 -3.59 -15.35
CA ASP A 23 5.83 -5.02 -15.29
C ASP A 23 7.27 -5.35 -15.69
N THR A 24 8.22 -4.87 -14.90
CA THR A 24 9.66 -4.91 -15.21
C THR A 24 10.29 -6.30 -15.21
N PHE A 25 9.64 -7.32 -14.63
CA PHE A 25 10.17 -8.68 -14.55
C PHE A 25 9.10 -9.76 -14.75
N GLN A 26 9.30 -10.61 -15.76
CA GLN A 26 8.55 -11.86 -15.97
C GLN A 26 9.43 -13.00 -16.49
N VAL A 27 9.90 -13.86 -15.59
CA VAL A 27 9.78 -15.32 -15.73
C VAL A 27 9.90 -15.95 -14.35
N HIS A 28 8.83 -16.59 -13.87
CA HIS A 28 8.86 -17.45 -12.69
C HIS A 28 8.62 -18.88 -13.13
N SER A 29 9.59 -19.74 -12.82
CA SER A 29 9.52 -21.17 -13.13
C SER A 29 8.61 -21.90 -12.15
N PHE A 30 7.92 -22.93 -12.62
CA PHE A 30 7.01 -23.73 -11.79
C PHE A 30 7.02 -25.21 -12.14
N PHE A 31 6.52 -26.03 -11.22
CA PHE A 31 6.41 -27.48 -11.39
C PHE A 31 5.00 -27.88 -11.84
N CYS A 32 4.92 -28.81 -12.80
CA CYS A 32 3.67 -29.45 -13.18
C CYS A 32 3.02 -30.20 -12.01
N GLN A 33 1.72 -29.98 -11.85
CA GLN A 33 0.84 -30.74 -10.94
C GLN A 33 1.25 -30.65 -9.46
N ASP A 34 1.84 -29.52 -9.04
CA ASP A 34 2.10 -29.25 -7.64
C ASP A 34 0.81 -28.93 -6.86
N GLY A 35 0.41 -29.83 -5.95
CA GLY A 35 -0.77 -29.68 -5.10
C GLY A 35 -0.75 -28.49 -4.14
N ASN A 36 0.39 -27.80 -3.98
CA ASN A 36 0.49 -26.53 -3.27
C ASN A 36 0.00 -25.34 -4.10
N LEU A 37 0.10 -25.43 -5.44
CA LEU A 37 -0.30 -24.38 -6.40
C LEU A 37 -1.68 -24.64 -7.05
N MET A 38 -2.35 -25.74 -6.68
CA MET A 38 -3.68 -26.15 -7.15
C MET A 38 -4.82 -25.84 -6.16
N LYS A 39 -4.65 -24.86 -5.26
CA LYS A 39 -5.76 -24.44 -4.38
C LYS A 39 -6.88 -23.79 -5.20
N PRO A 40 -8.16 -23.89 -4.76
CA PRO A 40 -9.26 -23.21 -5.44
C PRO A 40 -9.00 -21.70 -5.52
N TYR A 41 -9.39 -21.10 -6.65
CA TYR A 41 -9.32 -19.65 -6.83
C TYR A 41 -10.35 -18.99 -5.89
N PRO A 42 -9.95 -18.00 -5.05
CA PRO A 42 -10.84 -17.41 -4.04
C PRO A 42 -11.91 -16.47 -4.60
N GLY A 43 -11.94 -16.20 -5.91
CA GLY A 43 -12.79 -15.19 -6.54
C GLY A 43 -12.00 -13.92 -6.87
N THR A 44 -12.66 -12.96 -7.53
CA THR A 44 -12.07 -11.65 -7.84
C THR A 44 -12.05 -10.75 -6.59
N GLU A 45 -11.30 -9.66 -6.64
CA GLU A 45 -11.29 -8.66 -5.55
C GLU A 45 -12.63 -7.89 -5.43
N ASP A 46 -13.45 -7.89 -6.49
CA ASP A 46 -14.79 -7.32 -6.48
C ASP A 46 -15.84 -8.25 -5.85
N GLU A 47 -15.60 -9.57 -5.87
CA GLU A 47 -16.38 -10.57 -5.14
C GLU A 47 -15.94 -10.72 -3.66
N SER A 48 -14.84 -10.06 -3.27
CA SER A 48 -14.32 -10.12 -1.91
C SER A 48 -15.16 -9.29 -0.93
N PHE A 49 -15.26 -9.76 0.32
CA PHE A 49 -16.05 -9.10 1.39
C PHE A 49 -15.67 -7.62 1.63
N ILE A 50 -14.44 -7.23 1.29
CA ILE A 50 -13.96 -5.84 1.32
C ILE A 50 -13.29 -5.56 -0.03
N SER A 51 -13.91 -4.69 -0.84
CA SER A 51 -13.30 -4.18 -2.07
C SER A 51 -12.04 -3.37 -1.75
N PRO A 52 -10.96 -3.46 -2.55
CA PRO A 52 -9.69 -2.76 -2.32
C PRO A 52 -9.84 -1.25 -2.08
N LEU A 53 -10.78 -0.61 -2.77
CA LEU A 53 -11.05 0.83 -2.64
C LEU A 53 -11.55 1.18 -1.24
N VAL A 54 -12.47 0.39 -0.68
CA VAL A 54 -12.99 0.58 0.69
C VAL A 54 -11.86 0.41 1.70
N LEU A 55 -11.00 -0.61 1.53
CA LEU A 55 -9.84 -0.81 2.38
C LEU A 55 -8.94 0.44 2.37
N TYR A 56 -8.49 0.90 1.20
CA TYR A 56 -7.61 2.06 1.10
C TYR A 56 -8.23 3.34 1.66
N CYS A 57 -9.54 3.56 1.47
CA CYS A 57 -10.25 4.66 2.10
C CYS A 57 -10.19 4.58 3.63
N VAL A 58 -10.48 3.43 4.24
CA VAL A 58 -10.45 3.23 5.70
C VAL A 58 -9.03 3.39 6.27
N LEU A 59 -8.02 2.86 5.58
CA LEU A 59 -6.61 2.98 5.97
C LEU A 59 -6.10 4.43 5.89
N ALA A 60 -6.57 5.23 4.93
CA ALA A 60 -6.23 6.64 4.86
C ALA A 60 -7.03 7.51 5.85
N SER A 61 -8.33 7.22 6.04
CA SER A 61 -9.21 8.04 6.87
C SER A 61 -8.94 7.88 8.35
N THR A 62 -8.66 6.67 8.82
CA THR A 62 -8.56 6.38 10.26
C THR A 62 -7.43 7.14 10.94
N PRO A 63 -6.16 7.09 10.47
CA PRO A 63 -5.08 7.85 11.09
C PRO A 63 -5.25 9.37 10.89
N THR A 64 -5.76 9.79 9.72
CA THR A 64 -6.01 11.21 9.42
C THR A 64 -7.03 11.82 10.38
N ALA A 65 -8.12 11.11 10.70
CA ALA A 65 -9.11 11.55 11.67
C ALA A 65 -8.53 11.62 13.09
N ILE A 66 -7.70 10.65 13.50
CA ILE A 66 -7.03 10.64 14.81
C ILE A 66 -6.07 11.83 14.94
N ILE A 67 -5.23 12.11 13.94
CA ILE A 67 -4.35 13.29 13.89
C ILE A 67 -5.18 14.58 14.05
N PHE A 68 -6.28 14.70 13.30
CA PHE A 68 -7.12 15.89 13.30
C PHE A 68 -7.78 16.13 14.67
N ILE A 69 -8.36 15.10 15.28
CA ILE A 69 -8.98 15.16 16.61
C ILE A 69 -7.91 15.42 17.69
N GLY A 70 -6.74 14.78 17.60
CA GLY A 70 -5.61 14.97 18.52
C GLY A 70 -5.07 16.40 18.50
N GLU A 71 -4.83 16.97 17.32
CA GLU A 71 -4.33 18.35 17.21
C GLU A 71 -5.39 19.40 17.55
N ILE A 72 -6.67 19.15 17.27
CA ILE A 72 -7.76 20.06 17.67
C ILE A 72 -7.97 20.03 19.19
N SER A 73 -8.00 18.85 19.81
CA SER A 73 -8.11 18.74 21.27
C SER A 73 -6.90 19.35 21.98
N MET A 74 -5.68 19.08 21.51
CA MET A 74 -4.48 19.77 22.01
C MET A 74 -4.50 21.27 21.75
N TYR A 75 -5.08 21.75 20.64
CA TYR A 75 -5.28 23.18 20.43
C TYR A 75 -6.23 23.77 21.45
N PHE A 76 -7.39 23.17 21.70
CA PHE A 76 -8.32 23.71 22.69
C PHE A 76 -7.73 23.70 24.11
N ILE A 77 -7.03 22.64 24.50
CA ILE A 77 -6.33 22.57 25.80
C ILE A 77 -5.22 23.64 25.88
N LYS A 78 -4.36 23.73 24.84
CA LYS A 78 -3.27 24.70 24.80
C LYS A 78 -3.81 26.12 24.72
N SER A 79 -4.82 26.39 23.91
CA SER A 79 -5.49 27.68 23.78
C SER A 79 -6.18 28.08 25.07
N THR A 80 -6.74 27.15 25.85
CA THR A 80 -7.33 27.46 27.17
C THR A 80 -6.24 27.83 28.19
N ARG A 81 -5.11 27.10 28.19
CA ARG A 81 -3.94 27.44 29.02
C ARG A 81 -3.27 28.73 28.55
N GLU A 82 -3.20 28.97 27.25
CA GLU A 82 -2.66 30.19 26.67
C GLU A 82 -3.61 31.37 26.88
N THR A 83 -4.94 31.25 26.84
CA THR A 83 -5.82 32.37 27.24
C THR A 83 -5.68 32.72 28.73
N LEU A 84 -5.43 31.73 29.59
CA LEU A 84 -5.09 31.96 31.00
C LEU A 84 -3.75 32.69 31.18
N ILE A 85 -2.77 32.45 30.30
CA ILE A 85 -1.44 33.09 30.33
C ILE A 85 -1.40 34.41 29.53
N ILE A 86 -2.24 34.58 28.51
CA ILE A 86 -2.35 35.78 27.65
C ILE A 86 -3.13 36.89 28.37
N GLN A 87 -3.98 36.56 29.35
CA GLN A 87 -4.46 37.53 30.36
C GLN A 87 -3.30 38.23 31.09
N GLU A 88 -2.14 37.58 31.23
CA GLU A 88 -0.91 38.17 31.79
C GLU A 88 0.01 38.78 30.72
N LYS A 89 -0.13 38.38 29.45
CA LYS A 89 0.75 38.75 28.32
C LYS A 89 -0.01 39.05 27.03
N THR A 90 -0.84 40.07 27.06
CA THR A 90 -1.02 40.94 25.88
C THR A 90 0.35 41.50 25.48
N ILE A 91 0.73 41.43 24.19
CA ILE A 91 1.61 42.36 23.43
C ILE A 91 2.27 41.67 22.21
N LEU A 92 2.07 42.26 21.02
CA LEU A 92 2.87 42.18 19.77
C LEU A 92 3.14 40.82 19.09
N THR A 93 2.27 40.44 18.16
CA THR A 93 2.58 39.84 16.82
C THR A 93 1.34 40.02 15.92
N GLY A 94 1.37 40.24 14.59
CA GLY A 94 2.47 40.54 13.64
C GLY A 94 2.09 40.09 12.22
N GLU A 95 1.95 41.02 11.25
CA GLU A 95 1.26 40.75 9.97
C GLU A 95 2.16 40.30 8.80
N CYS A 96 1.89 39.10 8.26
CA CYS A 96 1.41 38.83 6.88
C CYS A 96 1.72 37.36 6.49
N CYS A 97 0.80 36.69 5.79
CA CYS A 97 0.85 35.23 5.51
C CYS A 97 0.94 34.31 6.75
N TYR A 98 0.19 34.64 7.81
CA TYR A 98 0.09 33.84 9.03
C TYR A 98 -0.84 32.61 8.83
N LEU A 99 -0.35 31.57 8.15
CA LEU A 99 -1.00 30.26 8.18
C LEU A 99 -1.11 29.80 9.63
N ASN A 100 -2.34 29.52 10.09
CA ASN A 100 -2.62 29.08 11.46
C ASN A 100 -1.62 27.99 11.90
N PRO A 101 -0.98 28.13 13.08
CA PRO A 101 0.08 27.20 13.50
C PRO A 101 -0.41 25.75 13.58
N LEU A 102 -1.71 25.55 13.82
CA LEU A 102 -2.41 24.26 13.72
C LEU A 102 -2.39 23.67 12.32
N LEU A 103 -2.78 24.46 11.32
CA LEU A 103 -2.92 23.99 9.95
C LEU A 103 -1.55 23.61 9.38
N ARG A 104 -0.50 24.39 9.72
CA ARG A 104 0.90 24.03 9.47
C ARG A 104 1.31 22.70 10.12
N ARG A 105 0.85 22.43 11.33
CA ARG A 105 1.20 21.22 12.09
C ARG A 105 0.44 19.98 11.59
N ILE A 106 -0.86 20.10 11.32
CA ILE A 106 -1.72 19.07 10.73
C ILE A 106 -1.15 18.63 9.37
N ILE A 107 -0.81 19.58 8.48
CA ILE A 107 -0.15 19.28 7.19
C ILE A 107 1.16 18.50 7.41
N ARG A 108 1.94 18.84 8.44
CA ARG A 108 3.21 18.15 8.71
C ARG A 108 2.99 16.69 9.14
N PHE A 109 2.01 16.42 10.01
CA PHE A 109 1.71 15.06 10.46
C PHE A 109 1.10 14.20 9.37
N ILE A 110 0.08 14.72 8.66
CA ILE A 110 -0.53 14.03 7.51
C ILE A 110 0.52 13.77 6.42
N GLY A 111 1.43 14.72 6.16
CA GLY A 111 2.53 14.54 5.19
C GLY A 111 3.52 13.45 5.60
N VAL A 112 3.82 13.28 6.90
CA VAL A 112 4.68 12.19 7.40
C VAL A 112 3.97 10.83 7.31
N PHE A 113 2.67 10.78 7.65
CA PHE A 113 1.85 9.57 7.49
C PHE A 113 1.78 9.13 6.02
N ALA A 114 1.42 10.04 5.12
CA ALA A 114 1.32 9.75 3.70
C ALA A 114 2.67 9.31 3.10
N PHE A 115 3.79 9.94 3.49
CA PHE A 115 5.13 9.53 3.08
C PHE A 115 5.41 8.07 3.46
N GLY A 116 5.14 7.67 4.71
CA GLY A 116 5.38 6.31 5.17
C GLY A 116 4.45 5.28 4.52
N LEU A 117 3.21 5.68 4.19
CA LEU A 117 2.26 4.83 3.47
C LEU A 117 2.75 4.55 2.04
N PHE A 118 3.15 5.57 1.27
CA PHE A 118 3.73 5.37 -0.06
C PHE A 118 5.08 4.63 -0.03
N ALA A 119 5.93 4.89 0.98
CA ALA A 119 7.17 4.14 1.15
C ALA A 119 6.90 2.65 1.40
N THR A 120 5.92 2.32 2.25
CA THR A 120 5.49 0.94 2.52
C THR A 120 5.00 0.26 1.25
N ASP A 121 4.20 0.96 0.43
CA ASP A 121 3.74 0.45 -0.86
C ASP A 121 4.91 0.12 -1.81
N ILE A 122 5.84 1.06 -1.99
CA ILE A 122 7.06 0.87 -2.80
C ILE A 122 7.86 -0.34 -2.30
N PHE A 123 8.07 -0.48 -0.99
CA PHE A 123 8.81 -1.61 -0.42
C PHE A 123 8.11 -2.95 -0.63
N VAL A 124 6.78 -3.00 -0.61
CA VAL A 124 6.04 -4.23 -0.92
C VAL A 124 6.14 -4.56 -2.40
N ASN A 125 5.91 -3.60 -3.30
CA ASN A 125 5.98 -3.83 -4.75
C ASN A 125 7.40 -4.26 -5.16
N ALA A 126 8.44 -3.61 -4.63
CA ALA A 126 9.83 -4.03 -4.80
C ALA A 126 10.09 -5.43 -4.19
N GLY A 127 9.53 -5.73 -3.02
CA GLY A 127 9.60 -7.04 -2.39
C GLY A 127 8.96 -8.15 -3.21
N GLN A 128 7.85 -7.86 -3.90
CA GLN A 128 7.16 -8.78 -4.82
C GLN A 128 8.01 -9.06 -6.06
N VAL A 129 8.70 -8.04 -6.58
CA VAL A 129 9.66 -8.21 -7.68
C VAL A 129 10.87 -9.05 -7.28
N VAL A 130 11.40 -8.88 -6.07
CA VAL A 130 12.59 -9.61 -5.59
C VAL A 130 12.28 -11.03 -5.11
N THR A 131 11.11 -11.26 -4.50
CA THR A 131 10.76 -12.54 -3.86
C THR A 131 9.82 -13.40 -4.71
N GLY A 132 8.92 -12.79 -5.48
CA GLY A 132 8.29 -13.41 -6.66
C GLY A 132 7.50 -14.72 -6.48
N ASN A 133 7.12 -15.10 -5.26
CA ASN A 133 6.50 -16.41 -5.04
C ASN A 133 5.11 -16.51 -5.70
N LEU A 134 4.88 -17.66 -6.35
CA LEU A 134 3.64 -18.02 -7.01
C LEU A 134 2.50 -18.19 -5.99
N ALA A 135 1.31 -17.71 -6.35
CA ALA A 135 0.11 -17.87 -5.53
C ALA A 135 -0.27 -19.35 -5.39
N PRO A 136 -0.85 -19.78 -4.24
CA PRO A 136 -1.29 -21.15 -4.04
C PRO A 136 -2.43 -21.58 -4.96
N TYR A 137 -3.06 -20.65 -5.70
CA TYR A 137 -4.08 -20.92 -6.72
C TYR A 137 -3.55 -20.77 -8.16
N PHE A 138 -2.24 -20.58 -8.36
CA PHE A 138 -1.64 -20.26 -9.66
C PHE A 138 -1.98 -21.27 -10.76
N LEU A 139 -1.90 -22.58 -10.50
CA LEU A 139 -2.20 -23.60 -11.52
C LEU A 139 -3.70 -23.63 -11.88
N THR A 140 -4.57 -23.29 -10.93
CA THR A 140 -6.03 -23.21 -11.10
C THR A 140 -6.43 -22.09 -12.06
N VAL A 141 -5.72 -20.95 -12.02
CA VAL A 141 -5.96 -19.82 -12.93
C VAL A 141 -5.17 -19.95 -14.25
N CYS A 142 -3.93 -20.45 -14.20
CA CYS A 142 -3.09 -20.68 -15.37
C CYS A 142 -3.72 -21.69 -16.35
N LYS A 143 -4.36 -22.76 -15.86
CA LYS A 143 -4.94 -23.84 -16.68
C LYS A 143 -3.95 -24.35 -17.74
N PRO A 144 -2.81 -24.94 -17.34
CA PRO A 144 -1.80 -25.40 -18.28
C PRO A 144 -2.33 -26.57 -19.12
N ASN A 145 -1.90 -26.64 -20.38
CA ASN A 145 -2.31 -27.74 -21.26
C ASN A 145 -1.53 -29.04 -20.97
N TYR A 146 -2.08 -29.87 -20.07
CA TYR A 146 -1.54 -31.20 -19.73
C TYR A 146 -1.49 -32.21 -20.88
N THR A 147 -2.14 -31.94 -22.03
CA THR A 147 -2.05 -32.81 -23.21
C THR A 147 -0.83 -32.51 -24.09
N GLY A 148 -0.18 -31.36 -23.90
CA GLY A 148 1.06 -30.99 -24.58
C GLY A 148 2.30 -31.71 -24.02
N ASN A 149 3.40 -31.67 -24.77
CA ASN A 149 4.66 -32.29 -24.34
C ASN A 149 5.32 -31.59 -23.13
N ASP A 150 4.96 -30.33 -22.85
CA ASP A 150 5.63 -29.50 -21.83
C ASP A 150 5.13 -29.74 -20.40
N CYS A 151 3.99 -30.41 -20.21
CA CYS A 151 3.44 -30.70 -18.89
C CYS A 151 2.83 -32.10 -18.79
N ARG A 152 3.59 -33.10 -19.28
CA ARG A 152 3.13 -34.48 -19.43
C ARG A 152 3.57 -35.40 -18.28
N ALA A 153 4.63 -35.04 -17.56
CA ALA A 153 5.14 -35.77 -16.41
C ALA A 153 4.85 -35.03 -15.09
N HIS A 154 4.51 -35.79 -14.04
CA HIS A 154 4.46 -35.27 -12.68
C HIS A 154 5.80 -34.61 -12.32
N HIS A 155 5.74 -33.40 -11.73
CA HIS A 155 6.92 -32.62 -11.33
C HIS A 155 7.89 -32.19 -12.45
N GLN A 156 7.44 -32.14 -13.71
CA GLN A 156 8.21 -31.48 -14.78
C GLN A 156 8.36 -29.97 -14.46
N PHE A 157 9.60 -29.47 -14.52
CA PHE A 157 9.93 -28.06 -14.25
C PHE A 157 9.86 -27.23 -15.54
N ILE A 158 9.11 -26.15 -15.52
CA ILE A 158 8.87 -25.27 -16.66
C ILE A 158 9.42 -23.87 -16.37
N ASN A 159 10.27 -23.38 -17.28
CA ASN A 159 10.77 -22.01 -17.28
C ASN A 159 9.95 -21.06 -18.17
N ASN A 160 9.08 -21.59 -19.04
CA ASN A 160 8.37 -20.80 -20.06
C ASN A 160 6.92 -20.50 -19.64
N GLY A 161 6.59 -19.21 -19.52
CA GLY A 161 5.26 -18.75 -19.09
C GLY A 161 4.12 -18.96 -20.11
N ASN A 162 4.41 -19.40 -21.33
CA ASN A 162 3.46 -19.47 -22.45
C ASN A 162 2.54 -20.71 -22.46
N ILE A 163 2.59 -21.55 -21.42
CA ILE A 163 1.74 -22.75 -21.34
C ILE A 163 0.38 -22.51 -20.68
N CYS A 164 0.16 -21.34 -20.10
CA CYS A 164 -1.12 -20.97 -19.48
C CYS A 164 -2.15 -20.58 -20.55
N THR A 165 -3.40 -20.98 -20.34
CA THR A 165 -4.55 -20.68 -21.23
C THR A 165 -5.66 -19.88 -20.55
N GLY A 166 -5.50 -19.56 -19.25
CA GLY A 166 -6.42 -18.69 -18.51
C GLY A 166 -6.21 -17.20 -18.77
N ASP A 167 -6.88 -16.39 -17.95
CA ASP A 167 -6.85 -14.93 -18.04
C ASP A 167 -5.48 -14.35 -17.64
N VAL A 168 -4.91 -13.52 -18.52
CA VAL A 168 -3.56 -12.97 -18.38
C VAL A 168 -3.45 -12.10 -17.14
N GLU A 169 -4.42 -11.23 -16.87
CA GLU A 169 -4.37 -10.30 -15.73
C GLU A 169 -4.36 -11.07 -14.40
N VAL A 170 -5.20 -12.11 -14.30
CA VAL A 170 -5.27 -12.97 -13.11
C VAL A 170 -4.01 -13.83 -12.96
N ILE A 171 -3.42 -14.29 -14.07
CA ILE A 171 -2.16 -15.04 -14.07
C ILE A 171 -0.99 -14.16 -13.60
N GLU A 172 -0.89 -12.91 -14.07
CA GLU A 172 0.16 -11.98 -13.69
C GLU A 172 0.07 -11.61 -12.20
N LYS A 173 -1.15 -11.36 -11.71
CA LYS A 173 -1.41 -11.18 -10.28
C LYS A 173 -1.05 -12.42 -9.46
N ALA A 174 -1.37 -13.62 -9.95
CA ALA A 174 -1.00 -14.88 -9.32
C ALA A 174 0.52 -15.16 -9.32
N ARG A 175 1.34 -14.45 -10.13
CA ARG A 175 2.81 -14.52 -10.09
C ARG A 175 3.44 -13.60 -9.04
N ARG A 176 2.69 -12.73 -8.36
CA ARG A 176 3.19 -11.74 -7.38
C ARG A 176 2.48 -11.85 -6.02
N SER A 177 2.39 -13.05 -5.46
CA SER A 177 1.55 -13.29 -4.27
C SER A 177 2.15 -12.84 -2.94
N PHE A 178 3.49 -12.70 -2.84
CA PHE A 178 4.19 -12.32 -1.62
C PHE A 178 5.27 -11.26 -1.87
N PRO A 179 5.43 -10.28 -0.95
CA PRO A 179 4.61 -9.99 0.22
C PRO A 179 3.24 -9.35 -0.11
N SER A 180 2.31 -9.35 0.85
CA SER A 180 0.94 -8.82 0.66
C SER A 180 0.85 -7.30 0.90
N LYS A 181 0.46 -6.55 -0.14
CA LYS A 181 0.23 -5.08 -0.12
C LYS A 181 -0.82 -4.69 0.92
N HIS A 182 -1.99 -5.32 0.88
CA HIS A 182 -3.08 -5.04 1.82
C HIS A 182 -2.70 -5.27 3.29
N ALA A 183 -1.95 -6.35 3.58
CA ALA A 183 -1.53 -6.66 4.95
C ALA A 183 -0.52 -5.62 5.48
N ALA A 184 0.49 -5.27 4.68
CA ALA A 184 1.52 -4.30 5.07
C ALA A 184 0.93 -2.90 5.31
N LEU A 185 0.08 -2.42 4.40
CA LEU A 185 -0.61 -1.13 4.53
C LEU A 185 -1.57 -1.11 5.73
N SER A 186 -2.24 -2.23 6.01
CA SER A 186 -3.12 -2.37 7.18
C SER A 186 -2.35 -2.28 8.50
N ILE A 187 -1.21 -2.97 8.61
CA ILE A 187 -0.34 -2.89 9.79
C ILE A 187 0.22 -1.48 9.96
N TYR A 188 0.67 -0.82 8.88
CA TYR A 188 1.17 0.55 8.94
C TYR A 188 0.10 1.54 9.48
N SER A 189 -1.12 1.46 8.94
CA SER A 189 -2.24 2.28 9.42
C SER A 189 -2.62 1.97 10.87
N ALA A 190 -2.64 0.70 11.27
CA ALA A 190 -2.99 0.29 12.62
C ALA A 190 -1.97 0.80 13.64
N LEU A 191 -0.67 0.69 13.33
CA LEU A 191 0.40 1.24 14.16
C LEU A 191 0.23 2.76 14.33
N TYR A 192 0.00 3.50 13.25
CA TYR A 192 -0.21 4.95 13.34
C TYR A 192 -1.47 5.32 14.13
N ALA A 193 -2.54 4.52 14.06
CA ALA A 193 -3.76 4.74 14.85
C ALA A 193 -3.60 4.44 16.35
N THR A 194 -2.53 3.74 16.76
CA THR A 194 -2.25 3.40 18.18
C THR A 194 -1.23 4.32 18.86
N VAL A 195 -0.65 5.29 18.13
CA VAL A 195 0.38 6.23 18.62
C VAL A 195 -0.25 7.58 18.97
#